data_AF-A0A2I1GPS7-F1
#
_entry.id   AF-A0A2I1GPS7-F1
#
_cell.length_a   1.000
_cell.length_b   1.000
_cell.length_c   1.000
_cell.angle_alpha   90.00
_cell.angle_beta   90.00
_cell.angle_gamma   90.00
#
_symmetry.space_group_name_H-M   'P 1'
#
loop_
_entity.id
_entity.type
_entity.pdbx_description
1 polymer ?
#
loop_
_entity_poly.entity_id
_entity_poly.type
_entity_poly.pdbx_seq_one_letter_code
_entity_poly.pdbx_strand_id
1 'polypeptide(L)'
;MKQSNKLETWGSETTMNLNNILYQNIQASPYFKHLYELKTYHEVIDEIFNHVESLEPFLKGTTASTAFCLLYKLWTLRLTVKQVNGLIQHTDSPHIRALGFLYLRYVCKPIHLWEWFEEYLDDEEEVQIQGGPRPVIITIGKMCRQLLTEQKWLGTILPRIPVPIAREIEQKLKEKSQPPLPPR
;
A
#
# COMPACT_ATOMS: atom_id res chain seq x y z
N MET A 1 -22.34 -19.92 2.43
CA MET A 1 -21.97 -18.97 1.36
C MET A 1 -20.46 -19.02 1.23
N LYS A 2 -19.91 -19.38 0.06
CA LYS A 2 -18.45 -19.37 -0.14
C LYS A 2 -17.99 -17.91 -0.07
N GLN A 3 -17.29 -17.53 0.99
CA GLN A 3 -16.60 -16.25 1.01
C GLN A 3 -15.75 -16.17 -0.26
N SER A 4 -15.98 -15.12 -1.06
CA SER A 4 -15.14 -14.87 -2.22
C SER A 4 -13.70 -14.78 -1.74
N ASN A 5 -12.78 -15.57 -2.31
CA ASN A 5 -11.35 -15.50 -1.96
C ASN A 5 -10.71 -14.16 -2.34
N LYS A 6 -11.47 -13.23 -2.95
CA LYS A 6 -11.06 -11.89 -3.37
C LYS A 6 -11.09 -10.92 -2.20
N LEU A 7 -10.10 -10.04 -2.12
CA LEU A 7 -10.17 -8.90 -1.20
C LEU A 7 -11.16 -7.87 -1.75
N GLU A 8 -12.27 -7.67 -1.07
CA GLU A 8 -13.29 -6.69 -1.48
C GLU A 8 -12.75 -5.26 -1.36
N THR A 9 -13.11 -4.40 -2.32
CA THR A 9 -12.74 -2.99 -2.28
C THR A 9 -13.74 -2.22 -1.42
N TRP A 10 -13.29 -1.69 -0.29
CA TRP A 10 -14.05 -0.75 0.50
C TRP A 10 -13.96 0.66 -0.11
N GLY A 11 -15.10 1.28 -0.41
CA GLY A 11 -15.18 2.62 -0.99
C GLY A 11 -15.45 2.59 -2.50
N SER A 12 -14.64 3.32 -3.27
CA SER A 12 -14.86 3.53 -4.71
C SER A 12 -14.37 2.33 -5.54
N GLU A 13 -15.33 1.61 -6.14
CA GLU A 13 -15.05 0.54 -7.11
C GLU A 13 -14.62 1.02 -8.50
N THR A 14 -14.56 2.35 -8.71
CA THR A 14 -14.13 2.95 -9.98
C THR A 14 -12.70 3.46 -9.88
N THR A 15 -12.37 4.11 -8.76
CA THR A 15 -11.12 4.88 -8.63
C THR A 15 -10.11 4.27 -7.66
N MET A 16 -10.40 3.12 -7.05
CA MET A 16 -9.58 2.53 -5.99
C MET A 16 -9.35 3.48 -4.80
N ASN A 17 -10.27 4.44 -4.59
CA ASN A 17 -10.13 5.53 -3.62
C ASN A 17 -8.94 6.49 -3.84
N LEU A 18 -8.34 6.50 -5.03
CA LEU A 18 -7.30 7.46 -5.40
C LEU A 18 -7.90 8.87 -5.54
N ASN A 19 -7.11 9.91 -5.26
CA ASN A 19 -7.54 11.27 -5.52
C ASN A 19 -7.74 11.49 -7.03
N ASN A 20 -8.69 12.33 -7.41
CA ASN A 20 -9.14 12.45 -8.80
C ASN A 20 -8.00 12.78 -9.77
N ILE A 21 -7.09 13.69 -9.41
CA ILE A 21 -5.96 14.07 -10.28
C ILE A 21 -5.06 12.86 -10.55
N LEU A 22 -4.69 12.11 -9.52
CA LEU A 22 -3.85 10.92 -9.67
C LEU A 22 -4.54 9.85 -10.51
N TYR A 23 -5.82 9.60 -10.23
CA TYR A 23 -6.62 8.65 -10.99
C TYR A 23 -6.65 9.01 -12.48
N GLN A 24 -6.97 10.25 -12.84
CA GLN A 24 -6.99 10.69 -14.23
C GLN A 24 -5.62 10.58 -14.90
N ASN A 25 -4.54 10.90 -14.17
CA ASN A 25 -3.19 10.83 -14.71
C ASN A 25 -2.71 9.38 -14.90
N ILE A 26 -3.14 8.43 -14.05
CA ILE A 26 -2.94 7.00 -14.28
C ILE A 26 -3.71 6.55 -15.53
N GLN A 27 -4.98 6.92 -15.68
CA GLN A 27 -5.77 6.54 -16.86
C GLN A 27 -5.19 7.11 -18.18
N ALA A 28 -4.65 8.32 -18.12
CA ALA A 28 -4.00 8.96 -19.27
C ALA A 28 -2.59 8.41 -19.57
N SER A 29 -1.94 7.78 -18.59
CA SER A 29 -0.54 7.33 -18.68
C SER A 29 -0.33 6.31 -19.81
N PRO A 30 0.58 6.58 -20.76
CA PRO A 30 0.97 5.59 -21.77
C PRO A 30 1.55 4.32 -21.14
N TYR A 31 2.32 4.47 -20.06
CA TYR A 31 2.86 3.34 -19.31
C TYR A 31 1.74 2.46 -18.75
N PHE A 32 0.74 3.05 -18.09
CA PHE A 32 -0.40 2.27 -17.57
C PHE A 32 -1.18 1.56 -18.69
N LYS A 33 -1.31 2.18 -19.87
CA LYS A 33 -1.94 1.52 -21.02
C LYS A 33 -1.17 0.27 -21.47
N HIS A 34 0.16 0.30 -21.45
CA HIS A 34 0.96 -0.89 -21.75
C HIS A 34 0.79 -1.99 -20.69
N LEU A 35 0.59 -1.63 -19.42
CA LEU A 35 0.31 -2.60 -18.35
C LEU A 35 -0.99 -3.40 -18.58
N TYR A 36 -1.87 -3.02 -19.51
CA TYR A 36 -3.00 -3.89 -19.90
C TYR A 36 -2.54 -5.21 -20.51
N GLU A 37 -1.34 -5.29 -21.08
CA GLU A 37 -0.76 -6.52 -21.64
C GLU A 37 -0.46 -7.55 -20.56
N LEU A 38 -0.07 -7.11 -19.36
CA LEU A 38 0.17 -8.00 -18.21
C LEU A 38 -1.17 -8.53 -17.69
N LYS A 39 -1.39 -9.85 -17.75
CA LYS A 39 -2.68 -10.47 -17.41
C LYS A 39 -2.67 -11.18 -16.06
N THR A 40 -1.49 -11.48 -15.55
CA THR A 40 -1.32 -12.29 -14.36
C THR A 40 -0.70 -11.49 -13.22
N TYR A 41 -0.92 -12.00 -12.02
CA TYR A 41 -0.32 -11.45 -10.79
C TYR A 41 1.21 -11.47 -10.84
N HIS A 42 1.82 -12.56 -11.33
CA HIS A 42 3.28 -12.71 -11.36
C HIS A 42 3.92 -11.75 -12.36
N GLU A 43 3.33 -11.56 -13.55
CA GLU A 43 3.83 -10.56 -14.51
C GLU A 43 3.86 -9.15 -13.93
N VAL A 44 2.85 -8.79 -13.11
CA VAL A 44 2.83 -7.48 -12.45
C VAL A 44 3.86 -7.40 -11.32
N ILE A 45 4.13 -8.50 -10.61
CA ILE A 45 5.22 -8.55 -9.63
C ILE A 45 6.57 -8.34 -10.31
N ASP A 46 6.83 -9.04 -11.42
CA ASP A 46 8.09 -8.91 -12.15
C ASP A 46 8.28 -7.47 -12.64
N GLU A 47 7.22 -6.84 -13.14
CA GLU A 47 7.23 -5.44 -13.53
C GLU A 47 7.54 -4.50 -12.34
N ILE A 48 6.97 -4.78 -11.16
CA ILE A 48 7.30 -4.04 -9.92
C ILE A 48 8.78 -4.21 -9.56
N PHE A 49 9.28 -5.44 -9.56
CA PHE A 49 10.66 -5.77 -9.21
C PHE A 49 11.65 -5.02 -10.12
N ASN A 50 11.36 -4.96 -11.42
CA ASN A 50 12.27 -4.38 -12.41
C ASN A 50 12.19 -2.85 -12.52
N HIS A 51 11.05 -2.23 -12.19
CA HIS A 51 10.81 -0.82 -12.55
C HIS A 51 10.42 0.10 -11.38
N VAL A 52 10.17 -0.42 -10.18
CA VAL A 52 9.82 0.40 -9.01
C VAL A 52 11.04 0.69 -8.15
N GLU A 53 11.43 1.98 -8.12
CA GLU A 53 12.56 2.48 -7.32
C GLU A 53 12.13 3.42 -6.18
N SER A 54 10.89 3.93 -6.21
CA SER A 54 10.31 4.76 -5.16
C SER A 54 8.79 4.62 -5.13
N LEU A 55 8.14 5.11 -4.07
CA LEU A 55 6.72 4.90 -3.77
C LEU A 55 5.92 6.21 -3.76
N GLU A 56 6.44 7.24 -4.44
CA GLU A 56 5.78 8.53 -4.62
C GLU A 56 4.55 8.38 -5.54
N PRO A 57 3.40 9.02 -5.24
CA PRO A 57 2.25 9.03 -6.15
C PRO A 57 2.53 9.73 -7.48
N PHE A 58 3.34 10.78 -7.43
CA PHE A 58 3.71 11.59 -8.57
C PHE A 58 5.23 11.65 -8.69
N LEU A 59 5.73 11.64 -9.93
CA LEU A 59 7.12 11.95 -10.23
C LEU A 59 7.31 13.46 -10.26
N LYS A 60 7.69 14.02 -11.41
CA LYS A 60 7.76 15.47 -11.61
C LYS A 60 6.38 16.04 -11.95
N GLY A 61 5.98 17.09 -11.23
CA GLY A 61 4.68 17.75 -11.42
C GLY A 61 3.54 16.84 -11.01
N THR A 62 2.59 16.61 -11.93
CA THR A 62 1.41 15.77 -11.69
C THR A 62 1.49 14.42 -12.42
N THR A 63 2.63 14.06 -13.02
CA THR A 63 2.77 12.78 -13.72
C THR A 63 2.70 11.62 -12.73
N ALA A 64 1.77 10.68 -12.95
CA ALA A 64 1.65 9.48 -12.10
C ALA A 64 2.93 8.64 -12.15
N SER A 65 3.36 8.10 -11.02
CA SER A 65 4.55 7.25 -10.95
C SER A 65 4.31 5.84 -11.45
N THR A 66 5.41 5.14 -11.76
CA THR A 66 5.41 3.69 -12.05
C THR A 66 4.75 2.91 -10.92
N ALA A 67 5.13 3.21 -9.67
CA ALA A 67 4.57 2.55 -8.47
C ALA A 67 3.05 2.67 -8.40
N PHE A 68 2.49 3.86 -8.62
CA PHE A 68 1.04 4.04 -8.54
C PHE A 68 0.28 3.55 -9.77
N CYS A 69 0.91 3.53 -10.96
CA CYS A 69 0.36 2.83 -12.11
C CYS A 69 0.25 1.32 -11.85
N LEU A 70 1.29 0.71 -11.26
CA LEU A 70 1.31 -0.71 -10.91
C LEU A 70 0.39 -1.04 -9.74
N LEU A 71 0.29 -0.16 -8.74
CA LEU A 71 -0.66 -0.29 -7.64
C LEU A 71 -2.11 -0.38 -8.17
N TYR A 72 -2.47 0.55 -9.06
CA TYR A 72 -3.79 0.54 -9.68
C TYR A 72 -3.96 -0.67 -10.61
N LYS A 73 -2.90 -1.09 -11.33
CA LYS A 73 -2.93 -2.31 -12.15
C LYS A 73 -3.24 -3.55 -11.31
N LEU A 74 -2.58 -3.75 -10.16
CA LEU A 74 -2.88 -4.84 -9.23
C LEU A 74 -4.36 -4.85 -8.85
N TRP A 75 -4.95 -3.67 -8.62
CA TRP A 75 -6.36 -3.55 -8.28
C TRP A 75 -7.31 -3.94 -9.41
N THR A 76 -6.98 -3.59 -10.66
CA THR A 76 -7.77 -4.03 -11.82
C THR A 76 -7.80 -5.55 -11.98
N LEU A 77 -6.78 -6.27 -11.49
CA LEU A 77 -6.73 -7.74 -11.48
C LEU A 77 -7.60 -8.37 -10.37
N ARG A 78 -8.15 -7.56 -9.45
CA ARG A 78 -9.02 -8.01 -8.34
C ARG A 78 -8.38 -9.11 -7.50
N LEU A 79 -7.27 -8.77 -6.85
CA LEU A 79 -6.44 -9.71 -6.11
C LEU A 79 -7.21 -10.50 -5.04
N THR A 80 -6.78 -11.74 -4.88
CA THR A 80 -7.19 -12.61 -3.77
C THR A 80 -6.45 -12.28 -2.48
N VAL A 81 -7.02 -12.68 -1.34
CA VAL A 81 -6.35 -12.60 -0.03
C VAL A 81 -4.99 -13.30 -0.06
N LYS A 82 -4.89 -14.44 -0.77
CA LYS A 82 -3.61 -15.16 -0.94
C LYS A 82 -2.59 -14.35 -1.74
N GLN A 83 -3.01 -13.67 -2.80
CA GLN A 83 -2.12 -12.81 -3.59
C GLN A 83 -1.67 -11.59 -2.79
N VAL A 84 -2.57 -10.97 -2.02
CA VAL A 84 -2.19 -9.84 -1.16
C VAL A 84 -1.19 -10.26 -0.08
N ASN A 85 -1.39 -11.43 0.54
CA ASN A 85 -0.38 -12.02 1.44
C ASN A 85 0.97 -12.23 0.72
N GLY A 86 0.91 -12.77 -0.51
CA GLY A 86 2.09 -12.94 -1.34
C GLY A 86 2.85 -11.65 -1.66
N LEU A 87 2.17 -10.49 -1.71
CA LEU A 87 2.83 -9.19 -1.85
C LEU A 87 3.53 -8.78 -0.55
N ILE A 88 2.80 -8.73 0.57
CA ILE A 88 3.33 -8.18 1.83
C ILE A 88 4.40 -9.08 2.47
N GLN A 89 4.41 -10.37 2.15
CA GLN A 89 5.42 -11.34 2.60
C GLN A 89 6.52 -11.60 1.55
N HIS A 90 6.54 -10.86 0.44
CA HIS A 90 7.47 -11.10 -0.65
C HIS A 90 8.92 -10.85 -0.22
N THR A 91 9.83 -11.80 -0.46
CA THR A 91 11.23 -11.70 0.01
C THR A 91 12.16 -11.02 -0.98
N ASP A 92 11.79 -10.96 -2.27
CA ASP A 92 12.76 -10.56 -3.29
C ASP A 92 12.92 -9.04 -3.41
N SER A 93 11.92 -8.25 -3.00
CA SER A 93 12.02 -6.78 -3.03
C SER A 93 11.12 -6.10 -2.00
N PRO A 94 11.66 -5.15 -1.21
CA PRO A 94 10.88 -4.37 -0.27
C PRO A 94 9.82 -3.50 -0.95
N HIS A 95 10.01 -3.12 -2.21
CA HIS A 95 9.03 -2.33 -2.97
C HIS A 95 7.77 -3.14 -3.30
N ILE A 96 7.90 -4.46 -3.53
CA ILE A 96 6.74 -5.36 -3.71
C ILE A 96 5.91 -5.40 -2.42
N ARG A 97 6.58 -5.56 -1.28
CA ARG A 97 5.92 -5.56 0.05
C ARG A 97 5.22 -4.24 0.33
N ALA A 98 5.94 -3.14 0.14
CA ALA A 98 5.43 -1.79 0.35
C ALA A 98 4.21 -1.47 -0.53
N LEU A 99 4.20 -1.91 -1.79
CA LEU A 99 3.02 -1.80 -2.66
C LEU A 99 1.85 -2.67 -2.16
N GLY A 100 2.13 -3.84 -1.57
CA GLY A 100 1.11 -4.64 -0.89
C GLY A 100 0.45 -3.90 0.28
N PHE A 101 1.22 -3.22 1.11
CA PHE A 101 0.68 -2.41 2.22
C PHE A 101 -0.08 -1.18 1.72
N LEU A 102 0.41 -0.50 0.68
CA LEU A 102 -0.36 0.57 0.03
C LEU A 102 -1.68 0.04 -0.52
N TYR A 103 -1.67 -1.12 -1.19
CA TYR A 103 -2.86 -1.75 -1.74
C TYR A 103 -3.91 -1.97 -0.65
N LEU A 104 -3.52 -2.62 0.45
CA LEU A 104 -4.36 -2.81 1.63
C LEU A 104 -4.88 -1.47 2.16
N ARG A 105 -4.01 -0.46 2.30
CA ARG A 105 -4.40 0.83 2.83
C ARG A 105 -5.44 1.55 1.96
N TYR A 106 -5.40 1.33 0.65
CA TYR A 106 -6.34 1.93 -0.30
C TYR A 106 -7.68 1.20 -0.40
N VAL A 107 -7.71 -0.13 -0.22
CA VAL A 107 -8.91 -0.92 -0.55
C VAL A 107 -9.49 -1.72 0.62
N CYS A 108 -8.71 -2.01 1.66
CA CYS A 108 -9.17 -2.81 2.79
C CYS A 108 -10.20 -2.04 3.61
N LYS A 109 -11.22 -2.75 4.11
CA LYS A 109 -12.18 -2.17 5.06
C LYS A 109 -11.42 -1.76 6.32
N PRO A 110 -11.60 -0.52 6.83
CA PRO A 110 -10.77 0.01 7.91
C PRO A 110 -10.68 -0.86 9.17
N ILE A 111 -11.74 -1.59 9.51
CA ILE A 111 -11.79 -2.47 10.69
C ILE A 111 -10.79 -3.63 10.61
N HIS A 112 -10.41 -4.07 9.41
CA HIS A 112 -9.46 -5.16 9.19
C HIS A 112 -8.01 -4.68 9.02
N LEU A 113 -7.77 -3.36 8.92
CA LEU A 113 -6.41 -2.85 8.69
C LEU A 113 -5.43 -3.30 9.77
N TRP A 114 -5.86 -3.34 11.04
CA TRP A 114 -4.98 -3.77 12.12
C TRP A 114 -4.46 -5.20 11.91
N GLU A 115 -5.36 -6.14 11.61
CA GLU A 115 -5.04 -7.58 11.42
C GLU A 115 -3.99 -7.81 10.33
N TRP A 116 -3.97 -6.95 9.30
CA TRP A 116 -3.00 -7.04 8.21
C TRP A 116 -1.63 -6.43 8.52
N PHE A 117 -1.58 -5.43 9.40
CA PHE A 117 -0.39 -4.61 9.61
C PHE A 117 0.35 -4.99 10.90
N GLU A 118 -0.33 -5.56 11.89
CA GLU A 118 0.17 -5.76 13.25
C GLU A 118 1.54 -6.46 13.32
N GLU A 119 1.71 -7.52 12.53
CA GLU A 119 2.93 -8.34 12.53
C GLU A 119 4.14 -7.63 11.92
N TYR A 120 3.91 -6.56 11.15
CA TYR A 120 4.94 -5.85 10.40
C TYR A 120 5.31 -4.49 11.00
N LEU A 121 4.72 -4.11 12.13
CA LEU A 121 4.95 -2.79 12.74
C LEU A 121 6.38 -2.55 13.24
N ASP A 122 7.13 -3.63 13.46
CA ASP A 122 8.52 -3.63 13.93
C ASP A 122 9.47 -4.21 12.87
N ASP A 123 9.01 -4.29 11.62
CA ASP A 123 9.83 -4.74 10.49
C ASP A 123 10.93 -3.71 10.17
N GLU A 124 12.19 -4.15 10.28
CA GLU A 124 13.39 -3.33 10.09
C GLU A 124 13.86 -3.28 8.63
N GLU A 125 13.23 -4.01 7.69
CA GLU A 125 13.61 -3.97 6.28
C GLU A 125 13.45 -2.56 5.72
N GLU A 126 14.50 -2.05 5.08
CA GLU A 126 14.52 -0.70 4.51
C GLU A 126 13.86 -0.66 3.12
N VAL A 127 13.11 0.40 2.86
CA VAL A 127 12.49 0.68 1.57
C VAL A 127 12.64 2.16 1.21
N GLN A 128 12.99 2.43 -0.05
CA GLN A 128 13.04 3.79 -0.56
C GLN A 128 11.63 4.25 -0.93
N ILE A 129 11.10 5.24 -0.22
CA ILE A 129 9.75 5.76 -0.46
C ILE A 129 9.73 6.98 -1.38
N GLN A 130 10.82 7.74 -1.43
CA GLN A 130 10.98 8.89 -2.34
C GLN A 130 12.35 8.84 -3.00
N GLY A 131 12.39 9.12 -4.31
CA GLY A 131 13.61 9.16 -5.11
C GLY A 131 14.22 10.56 -5.22
N GLY A 132 15.06 10.75 -6.23
CA GLY A 132 15.67 12.04 -6.55
C GLY A 132 16.98 12.34 -5.80
N PRO A 133 17.46 13.60 -5.82
CA PRO A 133 18.80 13.96 -5.28
C PRO A 133 18.96 13.75 -3.78
N ARG A 134 17.84 13.65 -3.05
CA ARG A 134 17.79 13.36 -1.61
C ARG A 134 16.73 12.28 -1.39
N PRO A 135 17.08 11.01 -1.62
CA PRO A 135 16.13 9.92 -1.45
C PRO A 135 15.70 9.82 0.01
N VAL A 136 14.48 9.36 0.25
CA VAL A 136 13.96 9.08 1.59
C VAL A 136 13.79 7.58 1.73
N ILE A 137 14.55 7.00 2.66
CA ILE A 137 14.51 5.59 3.01
C ILE A 137 13.92 5.49 4.42
N ILE A 138 12.98 4.56 4.60
CA ILE A 138 12.38 4.23 5.90
C ILE A 138 12.25 2.71 6.03
N THR A 139 12.03 2.21 7.24
CA THR A 139 11.71 0.79 7.42
C THR A 139 10.26 0.47 7.04
N ILE A 140 9.98 -0.78 6.66
CA ILE A 140 8.62 -1.28 6.43
C ILE A 140 7.75 -1.06 7.67
N GLY A 141 8.27 -1.29 8.88
CA GLY A 141 7.53 -1.03 10.11
C GLY A 141 7.15 0.44 10.31
N LYS A 142 8.08 1.36 9.99
CA LYS A 142 7.78 2.80 9.99
C LYS A 142 6.74 3.15 8.93
N MET A 143 6.82 2.56 7.73
CA MET A 143 5.83 2.75 6.67
C MET A 143 4.44 2.27 7.11
N CYS A 144 4.34 1.07 7.68
CA CYS A 144 3.09 0.49 8.20
C CYS A 144 2.44 1.40 9.24
N ARG A 145 3.23 1.93 10.18
CA ARG A 145 2.76 2.90 11.19
C ARG A 145 2.22 4.17 10.52
N GLN A 146 2.96 4.76 9.58
CA GLN A 146 2.52 5.94 8.84
C GLN A 146 1.23 5.69 8.06
N LEU A 147 1.08 4.55 7.39
CA LEU A 147 -0.15 4.21 6.67
C LEU A 147 -1.36 4.11 7.62
N LEU A 148 -1.17 3.62 8.84
CA LEU A 148 -2.24 3.52 9.83
C LEU A 148 -2.62 4.85 10.49
N THR A 149 -1.67 5.78 10.66
CA THR A 149 -1.88 6.99 11.48
C THR A 149 -1.97 8.29 10.67
N GLU A 150 -1.33 8.35 9.50
CA GLU A 150 -1.27 9.57 8.71
C GLU A 150 -2.51 9.75 7.83
N GLN A 151 -2.86 11.01 7.58
CA GLN A 151 -3.93 11.37 6.65
C GLN A 151 -3.47 11.38 5.20
N LYS A 152 -2.16 11.44 4.97
CA LYS A 152 -1.56 11.57 3.64
C LYS A 152 -0.41 10.59 3.46
N TRP A 153 -0.29 10.08 2.24
CA TRP A 153 0.92 9.40 1.76
C TRP A 153 1.58 10.29 0.71
N LEU A 154 2.76 10.82 1.06
CA LEU A 154 3.61 11.61 0.17
C LEU A 154 2.83 12.70 -0.62
N GLY A 155 2.04 13.48 0.13
CA GLY A 155 1.25 14.59 -0.42
C GLY A 155 -0.16 14.22 -0.90
N THR A 156 -0.47 12.94 -1.13
CA THR A 156 -1.83 12.48 -1.53
C THR A 156 -2.66 12.07 -0.33
N ILE A 157 -3.96 12.36 -0.37
CA ILE A 157 -4.89 12.00 0.71
C ILE A 157 -5.16 10.49 0.66
N LEU A 158 -5.00 9.84 1.82
CA LEU A 158 -5.35 8.43 1.99
C LEU A 158 -6.87 8.27 2.25
N PRO A 159 -7.46 7.10 1.96
CA PRO A 159 -8.86 6.85 2.29
C PRO A 159 -9.13 7.01 3.78
N ARG A 160 -10.26 7.60 4.15
CA ARG A 160 -10.56 7.94 5.55
C ARG A 160 -10.74 6.68 6.40
N ILE A 161 -10.02 6.60 7.52
CA ILE A 161 -10.31 5.66 8.60
C ILE A 161 -11.34 6.32 9.54
N PRO A 162 -12.49 5.67 9.83
CA PRO A 162 -13.46 6.18 10.79
C PRO A 162 -12.83 6.45 12.16
N VAL A 163 -13.21 7.55 12.81
CA VAL A 163 -12.61 8.02 14.07
C VAL A 163 -12.57 6.94 15.16
N PRO A 164 -13.63 6.14 15.40
CA PRO A 164 -13.57 5.07 16.41
C PRO A 164 -12.47 4.04 16.11
N ILE A 165 -12.32 3.65 14.85
CA ILE A 165 -11.31 2.68 14.41
C ILE A 165 -9.91 3.29 14.49
N ALA A 166 -9.75 4.55 14.11
CA ALA A 166 -8.46 5.25 14.23
C ALA A 166 -8.00 5.33 15.70
N ARG A 167 -8.91 5.63 16.64
CA ARG A 167 -8.62 5.65 18.08
C ARG A 167 -8.23 4.27 18.61
N GLU A 168 -8.90 3.22 18.15
CA GLU A 168 -8.56 1.84 18.50
C GLU A 168 -7.14 1.48 18.01
N ILE A 169 -6.83 1.79 16.75
CA ILE A 169 -5.49 1.58 16.17
C ILE A 169 -4.42 2.34 16.98
N GLU A 170 -4.65 3.61 17.30
CA GLU A 170 -3.73 4.41 18.12
C GLU A 170 -3.51 3.80 19.51
N GLN A 171 -4.56 3.27 20.13
CA GLN A 171 -4.46 2.59 21.42
C GLN A 171 -3.59 1.33 21.31
N LYS A 172 -3.86 0.46 20.33
CA LYS A 172 -3.08 -0.78 20.14
C LYS A 172 -1.62 -0.50 19.80
N LEU A 173 -1.33 0.57 19.04
CA LEU A 173 0.05 1.02 18.79
C LEU A 173 0.77 1.42 20.08
N LYS A 174 0.08 2.15 20.98
CA LYS A 174 0.65 2.55 22.28
C LYS A 174 0.93 1.33 23.16
N GLU A 175 0.03 0.36 23.20
CA GLU A 175 0.18 -0.87 23.97
C GLU A 175 1.41 -1.68 23.49
N LYS A 176 1.61 -1.81 22.17
CA LYS A 176 2.81 -2.46 21.60
C LYS A 176 4.13 -1.75 21.90
N SER A 177 4.11 -0.43 22.05
CA SER A 177 5.32 0.35 22.36
C SER A 177 5.69 0.34 23.85
N GLN A 178 4.86 -0.23 24.73
CA GLN A 178 5.21 -0.35 26.14
C GLN A 178 6.16 -1.53 26.36
N PRO A 179 7.24 -1.35 27.14
CA PRO A 179 8.08 -2.47 27.55
C PRO A 179 7.24 -3.47 28.38
N PRO A 180 7.57 -4.78 28.33
CA PRO A 180 6.87 -5.76 29.15
C PRO A 180 6.91 -5.33 30.61
N LEU A 181 5.76 -5.38 31.28
CA LEU A 181 5.69 -5.11 32.72
C LEU A 181 6.67 -6.06 33.44
N PRO A 182 7.46 -5.57 34.39
CA PRO A 182 8.35 -6.45 35.15
C PRO A 182 7.52 -7.53 35.85
N PRO A 183 8.04 -8.77 35.93
CA PRO A 183 7.35 -9.84 36.63
C PRO A 183 7.08 -9.42 38.09
N ARG A 184 5.87 -9.71 38.57
CA ARG A 184 5.46 -9.48 39.96
C ARG A 184 6.20 -10.39 40.92
#